data_AF-H2C4Z5-F1
#
_entry.id   AF-H2C4Z5-F1
#
_cell.length_a   1.000
_cell.length_b   1.000
_cell.length_c   1.000
_cell.angle_alpha   90.00
_cell.angle_beta   90.00
_cell.angle_gamma   90.00
#
_symmetry.space_group_name_H-M   'P 1'
#
loop_
_entity.id
_entity.type
_entity.pdbx_description
1 polymer ?
#
loop_
_entity_poly.entity_id
_entity_poly.type
_entity_poly.pdbx_seq_one_letter_code
_entity_poly.pdbx_strand_id
1 'polypeptide(L)'
;MNALSEVLNFLSRIGVDYVVFEDLFLVKKRRFTRSKSGNRKVSRFAEKQLLVHGVIKALRLGFNVVLVNPKGTTNSEEHEKVMREKGFDRHTASAYLIALKGLGMLNDNK
;
A
#
# COMPACT_ATOMS: atom_id res chain seq x y z
N MET A 1 -9.27 3.09 -15.07
CA MET A 1 -9.23 3.13 -13.59
C MET A 1 -10.34 2.24 -13.01
N ASN A 2 -10.30 0.92 -13.25
CA ASN A 2 -11.41 0.03 -12.86
C ASN A 2 -11.13 -0.83 -11.63
N ALA A 3 -9.95 -1.46 -11.52
CA ALA A 3 -9.69 -2.44 -10.47
C ALA A 3 -9.82 -1.90 -9.02
N LEU A 4 -9.20 -0.75 -8.69
CA LEU A 4 -9.32 -0.15 -7.35
C LEU A 4 -10.78 0.18 -7.00
N SER A 5 -11.51 0.68 -7.98
CA SER A 5 -12.92 1.02 -7.85
C SER A 5 -13.79 -0.21 -7.58
N GLU A 6 -13.55 -1.29 -8.32
CA GLU A 6 -14.26 -2.57 -8.17
C GLU A 6 -13.96 -3.21 -6.82
N VAL A 7 -12.69 -3.21 -6.39
CA VAL A 7 -12.28 -3.74 -5.08
C VAL A 7 -12.93 -2.96 -3.95
N LEU A 8 -12.88 -1.62 -3.94
CA LEU A 8 -13.50 -0.84 -2.87
C LEU A 8 -15.02 -1.04 -2.80
N ASN A 9 -15.68 -1.18 -3.95
CA ASN A 9 -17.12 -1.50 -3.98
C ASN A 9 -17.39 -2.91 -3.44
N PHE A 10 -16.54 -3.88 -3.75
CA PHE A 10 -16.64 -5.24 -3.21
C PHE A 10 -16.45 -5.25 -1.69
N LEU A 11 -15.42 -4.59 -1.18
CA LEU A 11 -15.14 -4.48 0.26
C LEU A 11 -16.32 -3.85 1.03
N SER A 12 -16.95 -2.83 0.44
CA SER A 12 -18.11 -2.17 1.02
C SER A 12 -19.30 -3.12 1.13
N ARG A 13 -19.52 -3.97 0.12
CA ARG A 13 -20.60 -4.96 0.11
C ARG A 13 -20.43 -6.07 1.14
N ILE A 14 -19.19 -6.42 1.47
CA ILE A 14 -18.91 -7.47 2.48
C ILE A 14 -18.76 -6.90 3.90
N GLY A 15 -19.01 -5.60 4.10
CA GLY A 15 -19.02 -4.97 5.43
C GLY A 15 -17.63 -4.69 6.00
N VAL A 16 -16.63 -4.41 5.16
CA VAL A 16 -15.30 -3.99 5.65
C VAL A 16 -15.39 -2.56 6.20
N ASP A 17 -14.93 -2.34 7.43
CA ASP A 17 -14.96 -1.02 8.07
C ASP A 17 -13.70 -0.18 7.82
N TYR A 18 -12.54 -0.83 7.67
CA TYR A 18 -11.22 -0.18 7.57
C TYR A 18 -10.50 -0.56 6.29
N VAL A 19 -9.88 0.43 5.64
CA VAL A 19 -8.98 0.22 4.50
C VAL A 19 -7.65 0.89 4.78
N VAL A 20 -6.57 0.13 4.62
CA VAL A 20 -5.20 0.60 4.85
C VAL A 20 -4.51 0.84 3.52
N PHE A 21 -3.91 2.01 3.35
CA PHE A 21 -3.05 2.34 2.22
C PHE A 21 -1.63 2.66 2.69
N GLU A 22 -0.64 2.38 1.84
CA GLU A 22 0.70 2.89 2.03
C GLU A 22 0.73 4.41 1.85
N ASP A 23 1.38 5.12 2.78
CA ASP A 23 1.65 6.54 2.66
C ASP A 23 2.85 6.79 1.74
N LEU A 24 2.53 6.95 0.46
CA LEU A 24 3.50 7.24 -0.57
C LEU A 24 4.04 8.68 -0.51
N PHE A 25 3.45 9.56 0.32
CA PHE A 25 4.01 10.89 0.56
C PHE A 25 5.25 10.83 1.45
N LEU A 26 5.34 9.84 2.33
CA LEU A 26 6.52 9.60 3.19
C LEU A 26 7.71 9.02 2.43
N VAL A 27 7.47 8.37 1.28
CA VAL A 27 8.54 7.86 0.43
C VAL A 27 9.30 9.04 -0.19
N LYS A 28 10.52 9.29 0.31
CA LYS A 28 11.44 10.29 -0.27
C LYS A 28 11.59 10.01 -1.77
N LYS A 29 11.43 11.07 -2.59
CA LYS A 29 11.54 11.00 -4.06
C LYS A 29 12.73 10.12 -4.45
N ARG A 30 12.49 9.10 -5.30
CA ARG A 30 13.57 8.32 -5.89
C ARG A 30 14.59 9.29 -6.49
N ARG A 31 15.86 9.17 -6.11
CA ARG A 31 16.96 9.78 -6.88
C ARG A 31 16.78 9.31 -8.31
N PHE A 32 16.79 10.24 -9.26
CA PHE A 32 16.84 9.90 -10.67
C PHE A 32 17.91 8.81 -10.87
N THR A 33 17.53 7.71 -11.50
CA THR A 33 18.45 6.64 -11.85
C THR A 33 19.35 7.12 -12.99
N ARG A 34 20.39 6.35 -13.32
CA ARG A 34 21.29 6.67 -14.43
C ARG A 34 20.63 6.51 -15.81
N SER A 35 19.42 5.95 -15.91
CA SER A 35 18.77 5.66 -17.20
C SER A 35 17.62 6.63 -17.50
N LYS A 36 17.60 7.18 -18.71
CA LYS A 36 16.48 8.02 -19.21
C LYS A 36 15.13 7.30 -19.13
N SER A 37 15.09 6.01 -19.45
CA SER A 37 13.86 5.20 -19.39
C SER A 37 13.36 5.02 -17.95
N GLY A 38 14.27 4.72 -17.00
CA GLY A 38 13.94 4.62 -15.58
C GLY A 38 13.43 5.94 -15.01
N ASN A 39 14.09 7.05 -15.36
CA ASN A 39 13.67 8.39 -14.96
C ASN A 39 12.31 8.76 -15.56
N ARG A 40 12.05 8.44 -16.82
CA ARG A 40 10.74 8.64 -17.45
C ARG A 40 9.65 7.87 -16.70
N LYS A 41 9.90 6.62 -16.31
CA LYS A 41 8.94 5.82 -15.53
C LYS A 41 8.70 6.44 -14.15
N VAL A 42 9.76 6.82 -13.43
CA VAL A 42 9.67 7.46 -12.11
C VAL A 42 8.89 8.77 -12.17
N SER A 43 9.17 9.64 -13.15
CA SER A 43 8.49 10.92 -13.32
C SER A 43 7.03 10.78 -13.78
N ARG A 44 6.70 9.73 -14.53
CA ARG A 44 5.33 9.47 -15.01
C ARG A 44 4.50 8.59 -14.08
N PHE A 45 5.10 8.00 -13.04
CA PHE A 45 4.36 7.10 -12.18
C PHE A 45 3.40 7.90 -11.30
N ALA A 46 2.12 7.77 -11.60
CA ALA A 46 1.02 8.49 -10.95
C ALA A 46 0.66 7.92 -9.56
N GLU A 47 1.61 7.27 -8.87
CA GLU A 47 1.38 6.54 -7.62
C GLU A 47 0.69 7.41 -6.55
N LYS A 48 1.17 8.65 -6.40
CA LYS A 48 0.58 9.63 -5.47
C LYS A 48 -0.83 10.05 -5.90
N GLN A 49 -1.08 10.19 -7.20
CA GLN A 49 -2.41 10.50 -7.70
C GLN A 49 -3.38 9.33 -7.53
N LEU A 50 -2.89 8.10 -7.70
CA LEU A 50 -3.65 6.87 -7.46
C LEU A 50 -4.00 6.73 -5.98
N LEU A 51 -3.05 7.01 -5.08
CA LEU A 51 -3.29 7.06 -3.64
C LEU A 51 -4.36 8.10 -3.28
N VAL A 52 -4.23 9.33 -3.77
CA VAL A 52 -5.23 10.39 -3.54
C VAL A 52 -6.62 9.96 -4.04
N HIS A 53 -6.71 9.39 -5.24
CA HIS A 53 -7.96 8.91 -5.79
C HIS A 53 -8.56 7.77 -4.95
N GLY A 54 -7.72 6.82 -4.51
CA GLY A 54 -8.11 5.71 -3.65
C GLY A 54 -8.64 6.17 -2.30
N VAL A 55 -7.93 7.08 -1.63
CA VAL A 55 -8.35 7.67 -0.35
C VAL A 55 -9.69 8.39 -0.48
N ILE A 56 -9.84 9.27 -1.49
CA ILE A 56 -11.10 10.00 -1.70
C ILE A 56 -12.26 9.03 -1.96
N LYS A 57 -12.04 8.00 -2.78
CA LYS A 57 -13.09 7.02 -3.07
C LYS A 57 -13.44 6.18 -1.86
N ALA A 58 -12.46 5.75 -1.08
CA ALA A 58 -12.69 4.96 0.12
C ALA A 58 -13.51 5.76 1.15
N LEU A 59 -13.16 7.04 1.38
CA LEU A 59 -13.94 7.93 2.25
C LEU A 59 -15.37 8.13 1.74
N ARG A 60 -15.58 8.27 0.43
CA ARG A 60 -16.92 8.38 -0.17
C ARG A 60 -17.78 7.13 0.03
N LEU A 61 -17.15 5.96 0.16
CA LEU A 61 -17.82 4.69 0.44
C LEU A 61 -18.00 4.42 1.93
N GLY A 62 -17.61 5.34 2.81
CA GLY A 62 -17.80 5.25 4.26
C GLY A 62 -16.72 4.46 5.00
N PHE A 63 -15.59 4.13 4.36
CA PHE A 63 -14.50 3.43 5.04
C PHE A 63 -13.74 4.35 5.98
N ASN A 64 -13.24 3.76 7.08
CA ASN A 64 -12.19 4.34 7.89
C ASN A 64 -10.84 4.11 7.19
N VAL A 65 -10.20 5.19 6.75
CA VAL A 65 -8.95 5.12 6.00
C VAL A 65 -7.76 5.28 6.93
N VAL A 66 -6.82 4.33 6.86
CA VAL A 66 -5.54 4.37 7.59
C VAL A 66 -4.40 4.49 6.59
N LEU A 67 -3.51 5.45 6.81
CA LEU A 67 -2.26 5.60 6.04
C LEU A 67 -1.09 5.08 6.87
N VAL A 68 -0.27 4.19 6.32
CA VAL A 68 0.87 3.58 7.03
C VAL A 68 2.18 3.80 6.30
N ASN A 69 3.28 3.89 7.05
CA ASN A 69 4.60 4.02 6.44
C ASN A 69 5.00 2.70 5.74
N PRO A 70 5.29 2.72 4.42
CA PRO A 70 5.67 1.53 3.65
C PRO A 70 7.06 0.97 4.02
N LYS A 71 7.84 1.65 4.87
CA LYS A 71 9.16 1.17 5.31
C LYS A 71 9.04 -0.24 5.93
N GLY A 72 9.78 -1.20 5.41
CA GLY A 72 9.83 -2.56 5.93
C GLY A 72 8.70 -3.49 5.47
N THR A 73 7.95 -3.16 4.41
CA THR A 73 6.86 -4.02 3.91
C THR A 73 7.30 -5.04 2.86
N THR A 74 8.37 -4.81 2.09
CA THR A 74 8.78 -5.68 0.96
C THR A 74 10.24 -6.16 1.04
N ASN A 75 11.07 -5.51 1.86
CA ASN A 75 12.47 -5.86 2.08
C ASN A 75 12.74 -5.94 3.58
N SER A 76 12.10 -6.89 4.25
CA SER A 76 12.23 -7.11 5.69
C SER A 76 12.28 -8.61 5.99
N GLU A 77 12.90 -8.97 7.11
CA GLU A 77 12.93 -10.37 7.58
C GLU A 77 11.51 -10.86 7.85
N GLU A 78 10.64 -9.98 8.34
CA GLU A 78 9.22 -10.24 8.55
C GLU A 78 8.50 -10.57 7.23
N HIS A 79 8.84 -9.92 6.12
CA HIS A 79 8.26 -10.22 4.80
C HIS A 79 8.65 -11.62 4.32
N GLU A 80 9.94 -11.97 4.40
CA GLU A 80 10.41 -13.32 4.03
C GLU A 80 9.84 -14.40 4.94
N LYS A 81 9.70 -14.10 6.24
CA LYS A 81 9.10 -15.00 7.22
C LYS A 81 7.63 -15.25 6.89
N VAL A 82 6.84 -14.20 6.65
CA VAL A 82 5.42 -14.31 6.28
C VAL A 82 5.26 -15.10 4.98
N MET A 83 6.09 -14.84 3.96
CA MET A 83 6.04 -15.61 2.71
C MET A 83 6.29 -17.11 2.94
N ARG A 84 7.30 -17.47 3.75
CA ARG A 84 7.62 -18.88 4.03
C ARG A 84 6.59 -19.57 4.92
N GLU A 85 6.16 -18.92 6.00
CA GLU A 85 5.27 -19.51 7.01
C GLU A 85 3.81 -19.54 6.57
N LYS A 86 3.35 -18.52 5.82
CA LYS A 86 1.96 -18.42 5.36
C LYS A 86 1.77 -18.88 3.91
N GLY A 87 2.86 -19.13 3.17
CA GLY A 87 2.81 -19.48 1.75
C GLY A 87 2.35 -18.33 0.86
N PHE A 88 2.46 -17.08 1.33
CA PHE A 88 2.01 -15.91 0.58
C PHE A 88 2.97 -15.57 -0.56
N ASP A 89 2.42 -15.15 -1.70
CA ASP A 89 3.22 -14.48 -2.73
C ASP A 89 3.70 -13.10 -2.23
N ARG A 90 4.67 -12.52 -2.95
CA ARG A 90 5.29 -11.25 -2.57
C ARG A 90 4.27 -10.13 -2.33
N HIS A 91 3.25 -10.01 -3.16
CA HIS A 91 2.26 -8.94 -3.06
C HIS A 91 1.30 -9.17 -1.89
N THR A 92 0.82 -10.41 -1.72
CA THR A 92 -0.03 -10.78 -0.59
C THR A 92 0.70 -10.58 0.74
N ALA A 93 1.98 -10.95 0.82
CA ALA A 93 2.80 -10.73 2.02
C ALA A 93 2.97 -9.24 2.34
N SER A 94 3.20 -8.39 1.33
CA SER A 94 3.26 -6.94 1.53
C SER A 94 1.92 -6.38 2.03
N ALA A 95 0.80 -6.76 1.40
CA ALA A 95 -0.54 -6.34 1.81
C ALA A 95 -0.87 -6.77 3.25
N TYR A 96 -0.47 -7.99 3.63
CA TYR A 96 -0.63 -8.50 4.99
C TYR A 96 0.15 -7.68 6.02
N LEU A 97 1.41 -7.37 5.76
CA LEU A 97 2.22 -6.53 6.66
C LEU A 97 1.68 -5.10 6.78
N ILE A 98 1.18 -4.52 5.68
CA ILE A 98 0.52 -3.20 5.68
C ILE A 98 -0.71 -3.23 6.59
N ALA A 99 -1.54 -4.27 6.49
CA ALA A 99 -2.70 -4.42 7.35
C ALA A 99 -2.31 -4.55 8.83
N LEU A 100 -1.29 -5.37 9.15
CA LEU A 100 -0.78 -5.50 10.52
C LEU A 100 -0.23 -4.19 11.08
N LYS A 101 0.46 -3.39 10.26
CA LYS A 101 0.87 -2.03 10.64
C LYS A 101 -0.33 -1.13 10.93
N GLY A 102 -1.36 -1.17 10.08
CA GLY A 102 -2.58 -0.39 10.26
C GLY A 102 -3.32 -0.74 11.56
N LEU A 103 -3.20 -1.99 12.02
CA LEU A 103 -3.72 -2.45 13.31
C LEU A 103 -2.83 -2.09 14.51
N GLY A 104 -1.67 -1.48 14.30
CA GLY A 104 -0.70 -1.19 15.37
C GLY A 104 0.05 -2.42 15.90
N MET A 105 -0.04 -3.56 15.20
CA MET A 105 0.63 -4.81 15.61
C MET A 105 2.12 -4.83 15.21
N LEU A 106 2.53 -3.89 14.37
CA LEU A 106 3.91 -3.68 13.95
C LEU A 106 4.31 -2.25 14.33
N ASN A 107 5.16 -2.11 15.35
CA ASN A 107 5.64 -0.81 15.80
C ASN A 107 6.59 -0.20 14.74
N ASP A 108 6.32 1.04 14.33
CA ASP A 108 7.23 1.84 13.50
C ASP A 108 8.46 2.37 14.30
N ASN A 109 8.57 2.01 15.59
CA ASN A 109 9.66 2.39 16.49
C ASN A 109 10.92 1.52 16.28
N LYS A 110 11.62 1.76 15.17
CA LYS A 110 13.07 1.53 15.00
C LYS A 110 13.69 2.60 14.10
#